data_AF-A0A958QK29-F1
#
_entry.id   AF-A0A958QK29-F1
#
_cell.length_a   1.000
_cell.length_b   1.000
_cell.length_c   1.000
_cell.angle_alpha   90.00
_cell.angle_beta   90.00
_cell.angle_gamma   90.00
#
_symmetry.space_group_name_H-M   'P 1'
#
loop_
_entity.id
_entity.type
_entity.pdbx_description
1 polymer ?
#
loop_
_entity_poly.entity_id
_entity_poly.type
_entity_poly.pdbx_seq_one_letter_code
_entity_poly.pdbx_strand_id
1 'polypeptide(L)'
;MQQTSTLQKAFEINLEESVYGTFAEIGAGQEVARQFFEAGKASRTVAKTISAYDMVFSDSIYGKEPSGRYVCQNRVETMLSYEFDLLIERLQKIRGDSTRFFSFANTVTTGSKTRKIDSHGWMGVRFQLKPNGPINQIVAHIKMKNRSNSLQREALGIVGVNLIHAAYNHIENPEQFILSLIDNLDLSRIEIDMIDFQGEDLKHIDNRLMSLKLVANRLTNAALFSPDGKVLHVADVLFKKPLVLLRGSFSPVTNIHVDMIGSALKEVKKTNKTEPVVFLELNIHDLIQDGKFNNSNFLERVDVLQTLGHPVLISNFFL
;
A
#
# COMPACT_ATOMS: atom_id res chain seq x y z
N MET A 1 6.24 -27.11 1.31
CA MET A 1 5.65 -26.78 0.00
C MET A 1 6.63 -25.90 -0.74
N GLN A 2 6.88 -26.19 -2.02
CA GLN A 2 7.81 -25.41 -2.84
C GLN A 2 7.17 -24.06 -3.14
N GLN A 3 7.83 -22.96 -2.80
CA GLN A 3 7.31 -21.61 -3.00
C GLN A 3 7.24 -21.33 -4.52
N THR A 4 6.08 -20.92 -5.02
CA THR A 4 5.88 -20.59 -6.44
C THR A 4 6.77 -19.40 -6.82
N SER A 5 7.62 -19.57 -7.83
CA SER A 5 8.52 -18.50 -8.28
C SER A 5 7.77 -17.32 -8.87
N THR A 6 8.38 -16.14 -8.88
CA THR A 6 7.76 -14.92 -9.47
C THR A 6 7.36 -15.13 -10.94
N LEU A 7 8.22 -15.76 -11.74
CA LEU A 7 7.91 -16.06 -13.14
C LEU A 7 6.75 -17.05 -13.26
N GLN A 8 6.66 -18.04 -12.38
CA GLN A 8 5.55 -18.99 -12.37
C GLN A 8 4.23 -18.31 -12.00
N LYS A 9 4.23 -17.39 -11.02
CA LYS A 9 3.04 -16.58 -10.69
C LYS A 9 2.59 -15.71 -11.86
N ALA A 10 3.52 -15.03 -12.54
CA ALA A 10 3.21 -14.25 -13.74
C ALA A 10 2.67 -15.15 -14.87
N PHE A 11 3.25 -16.35 -15.04
CA PHE A 11 2.79 -17.32 -16.02
C PHE A 11 1.37 -17.84 -15.74
N GLU A 12 1.04 -18.12 -14.48
CA GLU A 12 -0.31 -18.51 -14.07
C GLU A 12 -1.36 -17.45 -14.44
N ILE A 13 -1.05 -16.18 -14.20
CA ILE A 13 -1.93 -15.08 -14.64
C ILE A 13 -1.98 -14.99 -16.17
N ASN A 14 -0.87 -15.25 -16.87
CA ASN A 14 -0.84 -15.28 -18.34
C ASN A 14 -1.66 -16.43 -18.98
N LEU A 15 -1.89 -17.51 -18.23
CA LEU A 15 -2.70 -18.64 -18.68
C LEU A 15 -4.20 -18.43 -18.46
N GLU A 16 -4.57 -17.58 -17.52
CA GLU A 16 -5.96 -17.27 -17.20
C GLU A 16 -6.57 -16.37 -18.29
N GLU A 17 -7.27 -16.98 -19.25
CA GLU A 17 -7.80 -16.28 -20.44
C GLU A 17 -8.80 -15.18 -20.11
N SER A 18 -9.43 -15.25 -18.93
CA SER A 18 -10.34 -14.22 -18.44
C SER A 18 -9.61 -12.99 -17.90
N VAL A 19 -8.32 -13.02 -17.59
CA VAL A 19 -7.61 -11.88 -16.97
C VAL A 19 -6.85 -11.09 -18.04
N TYR A 20 -7.22 -9.82 -18.22
CA TYR A 20 -6.63 -8.96 -19.25
C TYR A 20 -6.49 -7.52 -18.78
N GLY A 21 -5.35 -6.89 -19.03
CA GLY A 21 -5.10 -5.60 -18.41
C GLY A 21 -3.93 -4.80 -18.92
N THR A 22 -3.69 -3.68 -18.25
CA THR A 22 -2.64 -2.72 -18.58
C THR A 22 -1.62 -2.58 -17.46
N PHE A 23 -0.41 -2.13 -17.83
CA PHE A 23 0.67 -1.82 -16.89
C PHE A 23 1.14 -0.38 -17.14
N ALA A 24 1.11 0.46 -16.11
CA ALA A 24 1.59 1.84 -16.15
C ALA A 24 2.64 2.09 -15.07
N GLU A 25 3.92 2.13 -15.44
CA GLU A 25 5.03 2.14 -14.48
C GLU A 25 5.88 3.41 -14.65
N ILE A 26 6.06 4.19 -13.58
CA ILE A 26 6.88 5.41 -13.56
C ILE A 26 7.95 5.30 -12.46
N GLY A 27 9.22 5.51 -12.84
CA GLY A 27 10.32 5.84 -11.93
C GLY A 27 11.32 4.74 -11.54
N ALA A 28 11.03 3.45 -11.78
CA ALA A 28 11.97 2.34 -11.49
C ALA A 28 11.86 1.16 -12.49
N GLY A 29 11.95 1.48 -13.77
CA GLY A 29 11.77 0.54 -14.88
C GLY A 29 10.31 0.16 -15.12
N GLN A 30 10.14 -0.80 -16.02
CA GLN A 30 8.87 -1.50 -16.28
C GLN A 30 9.03 -2.95 -15.83
N GLU A 31 9.37 -3.14 -14.56
CA GLU A 31 9.82 -4.44 -14.06
C GLU A 31 8.68 -5.42 -13.87
N VAL A 32 7.48 -4.93 -13.56
CA VAL A 32 6.31 -5.79 -13.42
C VAL A 32 5.92 -6.28 -14.81
N ALA A 33 5.75 -5.40 -15.78
CA ALA A 33 5.46 -5.81 -17.16
C ALA A 33 6.54 -6.74 -17.74
N ARG A 34 7.82 -6.50 -17.42
CA ARG A 34 8.93 -7.38 -17.82
C ARG A 34 8.72 -8.83 -17.37
N GLN A 35 8.33 -9.06 -16.11
CA GLN A 35 8.07 -10.41 -15.59
C GLN A 35 6.96 -11.12 -16.38
N PHE A 36 5.89 -10.40 -16.73
CA PHE A 36 4.80 -10.94 -17.54
C PHE A 36 5.25 -11.29 -18.97
N PHE A 37 6.13 -10.48 -19.59
CA PHE A 37 6.71 -10.82 -20.88
C PHE A 37 7.65 -12.04 -20.82
N GLU A 38 8.52 -12.10 -19.82
CA GLU A 38 9.49 -13.19 -19.63
C GLU A 38 8.82 -14.53 -19.32
N ALA A 39 7.73 -14.53 -18.56
CA ALA A 39 6.95 -15.72 -18.26
C ALA A 39 6.33 -16.38 -19.51
N GLY A 40 6.18 -15.65 -20.62
CA GLY A 40 5.55 -16.12 -21.85
C GLY A 40 4.02 -16.10 -21.80
N LYS A 41 3.38 -16.23 -22.97
CA LYS A 41 1.90 -16.08 -23.15
C LYS A 41 1.32 -14.70 -22.79
N ALA A 42 2.17 -13.69 -22.61
CA ALA A 42 1.77 -12.32 -22.29
C ALA A 42 0.72 -11.71 -23.24
N SER A 43 0.66 -12.11 -24.52
CA SER A 43 -0.37 -11.62 -25.46
C SER A 43 -1.81 -11.97 -25.04
N ARG A 44 -1.98 -12.94 -24.13
CA ARG A 44 -3.28 -13.33 -23.56
C ARG A 44 -3.72 -12.46 -22.39
N THR A 45 -2.83 -11.63 -21.84
CA THR A 45 -3.05 -10.88 -20.59
C THR A 45 -2.70 -9.40 -20.70
N VAL A 46 -1.62 -9.06 -21.40
CA VAL A 46 -1.12 -7.69 -21.52
C VAL A 46 -1.78 -7.00 -22.73
N ALA A 47 -2.68 -6.06 -22.45
CA ALA A 47 -3.31 -5.20 -23.45
C ALA A 47 -2.39 -4.05 -23.87
N LYS A 48 -1.75 -3.41 -22.88
CA LYS A 48 -0.90 -2.24 -23.05
C LYS A 48 0.09 -2.16 -21.91
N THR A 49 1.32 -1.77 -22.20
CA THR A 49 2.29 -1.31 -21.20
C THR A 49 2.74 0.10 -21.55
N ILE A 50 2.88 0.97 -20.56
CA ILE A 50 3.31 2.36 -20.73
C ILE A 50 4.25 2.79 -19.60
N SER A 51 5.19 3.67 -19.97
CA SER A 51 6.04 4.35 -18.99
C SER A 51 6.22 5.81 -19.39
N ALA A 52 5.67 6.71 -18.56
CA ALA A 52 5.72 8.15 -18.75
C ALA A 52 6.71 8.79 -17.78
N TYR A 53 8.02 8.65 -18.06
CA TYR A 53 9.10 9.17 -17.20
C TYR A 53 9.20 10.68 -17.19
N ASP A 54 8.97 11.30 -18.34
CA ASP A 54 9.01 12.75 -18.46
C ASP A 54 7.76 13.35 -17.80
N MET A 55 7.96 14.37 -16.98
CA MET A 55 6.88 14.98 -16.20
C MET A 55 5.80 15.61 -17.10
N VAL A 56 6.19 16.20 -18.24
CA VAL A 56 5.23 16.82 -19.18
C VAL A 56 4.43 15.74 -19.89
N PHE A 57 5.05 14.62 -20.27
CA PHE A 57 4.34 13.46 -20.80
C PHE A 57 3.41 12.82 -19.76
N SER A 58 3.85 12.70 -18.50
CA SER A 58 3.01 12.18 -17.42
C SER A 58 1.81 13.11 -17.16
N ASP A 59 2.02 14.42 -17.15
CA ASP A 59 0.97 15.43 -16.95
C ASP A 59 -0.04 15.48 -18.09
N SER A 60 0.40 15.25 -19.34
CA SER A 60 -0.51 15.26 -20.48
C SER A 60 -1.43 14.05 -20.51
N ILE A 61 -1.03 12.94 -19.88
CA ILE A 61 -1.81 11.70 -19.80
C ILE A 61 -2.65 11.67 -18.52
N TYR A 62 -2.03 11.93 -17.37
CA TYR A 62 -2.63 11.74 -16.04
C TYR A 62 -2.98 13.04 -15.33
N GLY A 63 -2.83 14.19 -15.98
CA GLY A 63 -3.05 15.50 -15.38
C GLY A 63 -1.93 15.95 -14.44
N LYS A 64 -1.92 17.25 -14.11
CA LYS A 64 -0.97 17.82 -13.15
C LYS A 64 -1.34 17.45 -11.72
N GLU A 65 -0.33 17.07 -10.94
CA GLU A 65 -0.52 16.74 -9.53
C GLU A 65 -0.65 18.03 -8.69
N PRO A 66 -1.80 18.29 -8.02
CA PRO A 66 -2.04 19.55 -7.30
C PRO A 66 -1.02 19.83 -6.21
N SER A 67 -0.53 18.79 -5.55
CA SER A 67 0.48 18.90 -4.49
C SER A 67 1.91 19.17 -5.02
N GLY A 68 2.13 19.01 -6.33
CA GLY A 68 3.45 19.00 -6.96
C GLY A 68 4.29 17.75 -6.64
N ARG A 69 3.80 16.81 -5.83
CA ARG A 69 4.50 15.57 -5.43
C ARG A 69 4.01 14.39 -6.25
N TYR A 70 4.80 13.94 -7.23
CA TYR A 70 4.41 12.86 -8.15
C TYR A 70 4.51 11.45 -7.56
N VAL A 71 5.31 11.24 -6.51
CA VAL A 71 5.35 9.97 -5.77
C VAL A 71 4.38 10.08 -4.59
N CYS A 72 3.10 9.87 -4.87
CA CYS A 72 1.99 9.96 -3.92
C CYS A 72 0.85 9.00 -4.27
N GLN A 73 -0.03 8.73 -3.30
CA GLN A 73 -1.20 7.87 -3.49
C GLN A 73 -2.13 8.39 -4.59
N ASN A 74 -2.46 9.68 -4.56
CA ASN A 74 -3.34 10.30 -5.55
C ASN A 74 -2.86 10.06 -7.00
N ARG A 75 -1.54 10.12 -7.23
CA ARG A 75 -0.96 9.87 -8.54
C ARG A 75 -1.17 8.43 -8.99
N VAL A 76 -0.89 7.43 -8.14
CA VAL A 76 -1.10 6.02 -8.54
C VAL A 76 -2.57 5.73 -8.78
N GLU A 77 -3.48 6.27 -7.97
CA GLU A 77 -4.92 6.09 -8.13
C GLU A 77 -5.43 6.74 -9.43
N THR A 78 -4.92 7.92 -9.77
CA THR A 78 -5.23 8.59 -11.05
C THR A 78 -4.75 7.75 -12.24
N MET A 79 -3.54 7.20 -12.17
CA MET A 79 -3.00 6.30 -13.20
C MET A 79 -3.87 5.05 -13.34
N LEU A 80 -4.23 4.40 -12.23
CA LEU A 80 -5.09 3.22 -12.22
C LEU A 80 -6.45 3.48 -12.85
N SER A 81 -7.12 4.58 -12.48
CA SER A 81 -8.43 4.91 -13.06
C SER A 81 -8.31 5.18 -14.55
N TYR A 82 -7.41 6.09 -14.95
CA TYR A 82 -7.25 6.46 -16.35
C TYR A 82 -6.97 5.25 -17.26
N GLU A 83 -6.06 4.39 -16.83
CA GLU A 83 -5.65 3.21 -17.58
C GLU A 83 -6.72 2.12 -17.62
N PHE A 84 -7.49 1.96 -16.55
CA PHE A 84 -8.64 1.07 -16.51
C PHE A 84 -9.80 1.58 -17.37
N ASP A 85 -10.14 2.87 -17.28
CA ASP A 85 -11.24 3.48 -18.04
C ASP A 85 -10.95 3.41 -19.55
N LEU A 86 -9.72 3.67 -19.97
CA LEU A 86 -9.28 3.53 -21.36
C LEU A 86 -9.34 2.07 -21.85
N LEU A 87 -9.04 1.11 -20.98
CA LEU A 87 -9.15 -0.31 -21.28
C LEU A 87 -10.61 -0.73 -21.49
N ILE A 88 -11.51 -0.27 -20.62
CA ILE A 88 -12.95 -0.48 -20.73
C ILE A 88 -13.50 0.15 -22.01
N GLU A 89 -13.18 1.42 -22.28
CA GLU A 89 -13.62 2.15 -23.48
C GLU A 89 -13.33 1.36 -24.77
N ARG A 90 -12.13 0.78 -24.86
CA ARG A 90 -11.65 0.12 -26.08
C ARG A 90 -12.11 -1.32 -26.21
N LEU A 91 -12.20 -2.07 -25.11
CA LEU A 91 -12.32 -3.53 -25.15
C LEU A 91 -13.62 -4.09 -24.57
N GLN A 92 -14.37 -3.33 -23.77
CA GLN A 92 -15.55 -3.87 -23.09
C GLN A 92 -16.58 -4.42 -24.07
N LYS A 93 -16.85 -3.73 -25.19
CA LYS A 93 -17.82 -4.20 -26.20
C LYS A 93 -17.41 -5.49 -26.91
N ILE A 94 -16.12 -5.82 -26.94
CA ILE A 94 -15.57 -6.94 -27.70
C ILE A 94 -15.38 -8.17 -26.81
N ARG A 95 -14.94 -7.97 -25.56
CA ARG A 95 -14.58 -9.09 -24.66
C ARG A 95 -15.08 -8.94 -23.21
N GLY A 96 -15.88 -7.92 -22.90
CA GLY A 96 -16.32 -7.61 -21.54
C GLY A 96 -17.09 -8.73 -20.84
N ASP A 97 -17.82 -9.56 -21.60
CA ASP A 97 -18.63 -10.65 -21.05
C ASP A 97 -17.81 -11.87 -20.58
N SER A 98 -16.57 -11.99 -21.03
CA SER A 98 -15.66 -13.09 -20.67
C SER A 98 -14.40 -12.63 -19.95
N THR A 99 -14.21 -11.32 -19.79
CA THR A 99 -12.96 -10.72 -19.31
C THR A 99 -13.14 -9.99 -18.00
N ARG A 100 -12.30 -10.35 -17.04
CA ARG A 100 -11.98 -9.62 -15.82
C ARG A 100 -10.85 -8.65 -16.12
N PHE A 101 -11.19 -7.38 -16.31
CA PHE A 101 -10.18 -6.38 -16.62
C PHE A 101 -9.33 -6.01 -15.40
N PHE A 102 -8.07 -5.65 -15.63
CA PHE A 102 -7.23 -4.99 -14.62
C PHE A 102 -6.40 -3.84 -15.20
N SER A 103 -6.01 -2.92 -14.33
CA SER A 103 -4.93 -1.98 -14.53
C SER A 103 -3.98 -2.07 -13.35
N PHE A 104 -2.70 -2.26 -13.64
CA PHE A 104 -1.62 -2.12 -12.67
C PHE A 104 -0.92 -0.79 -12.89
N ALA A 105 -0.60 -0.09 -11.81
CA ALA A 105 0.20 1.11 -11.88
C ALA A 105 1.18 1.24 -10.73
N ASN A 106 2.31 1.91 -10.98
CA ASN A 106 3.18 2.39 -9.92
C ASN A 106 3.79 3.77 -10.22
N THR A 107 4.01 4.54 -9.16
CA THR A 107 4.82 5.76 -9.17
C THR A 107 5.84 5.66 -8.03
N VAL A 108 7.12 5.59 -8.39
CA VAL A 108 8.18 5.29 -7.44
C VAL A 108 9.40 6.19 -7.66
N THR A 109 10.19 6.37 -6.62
CA THR A 109 11.52 6.95 -6.74
C THR A 109 12.56 5.92 -6.32
N THR A 110 13.59 5.76 -7.15
CA THR A 110 14.78 4.99 -6.76
C THR A 110 15.67 5.81 -5.83
N GLY A 111 16.41 5.12 -4.97
CA GLY A 111 17.23 5.78 -3.96
C GLY A 111 18.39 6.56 -4.57
N SER A 112 18.74 7.69 -3.94
CA SER A 112 19.93 8.46 -4.31
C SER A 112 20.67 8.93 -3.08
N LYS A 113 21.87 8.38 -2.84
CA LYS A 113 22.74 8.80 -1.73
C LYS A 113 23.21 10.25 -1.88
N THR A 114 23.47 10.69 -3.11
CA THR A 114 23.93 12.06 -3.39
C THR A 114 22.83 13.09 -3.14
N ARG A 115 21.57 12.75 -3.44
CA ARG A 115 20.42 13.64 -3.23
C ARG A 115 19.68 13.40 -1.91
N LYS A 116 20.12 12.44 -1.08
CA LYS A 116 19.45 11.99 0.16
C LYS A 116 17.97 11.65 -0.08
N ILE A 117 17.70 10.95 -1.17
CA ILE A 117 16.35 10.47 -1.53
C ILE A 117 16.26 9.01 -1.11
N ASP A 118 15.32 8.71 -0.22
CA ASP A 118 14.98 7.34 0.13
C ASP A 118 14.23 6.66 -1.03
N SER A 119 14.43 5.37 -1.19
CA SER A 119 13.77 4.61 -2.25
C SER A 119 12.41 4.13 -1.77
N HIS A 120 11.34 4.68 -2.34
CA HIS A 120 9.97 4.37 -1.96
C HIS A 120 8.99 4.64 -3.09
N GLY A 121 7.74 4.22 -2.92
CA GLY A 121 6.64 4.71 -3.74
C GLY A 121 5.37 3.91 -3.61
N TRP A 122 4.46 4.21 -4.51
CA TRP A 122 3.10 3.69 -4.50
C TRP A 122 2.91 2.73 -5.67
N MET A 123 2.24 1.63 -5.42
CA MET A 123 1.76 0.71 -6.45
C MET A 123 0.33 0.29 -6.16
N GLY A 124 -0.38 -0.14 -7.19
CA GLY A 124 -1.71 -0.68 -6.99
C GLY A 124 -2.21 -1.47 -8.17
N VAL A 125 -3.35 -2.11 -7.96
CA VAL A 125 -4.10 -2.82 -8.98
C VAL A 125 -5.57 -2.44 -8.86
N ARG A 126 -6.17 -2.05 -9.98
CA ARG A 126 -7.61 -1.81 -10.13
C ARG A 126 -8.16 -2.90 -11.03
N PHE A 127 -9.14 -3.66 -10.57
CA PHE A 127 -9.50 -4.94 -11.19
C PHE A 127 -10.95 -5.34 -10.94
N GLN A 128 -11.42 -6.29 -11.75
CA GLN A 128 -12.71 -6.96 -11.57
C GLN A 128 -12.51 -8.42 -11.14
N LEU A 129 -13.33 -8.90 -10.19
CA LEU A 129 -13.33 -10.32 -9.82
C LEU A 129 -14.24 -11.17 -10.72
N LYS A 130 -15.19 -10.53 -11.40
CA LYS A 130 -16.11 -11.16 -12.36
C LYS A 130 -16.22 -10.26 -13.61
N PRO A 131 -16.40 -10.84 -14.81
CA PRO A 131 -16.70 -10.07 -16.00
C PRO A 131 -17.90 -9.14 -15.76
N ASN A 132 -17.79 -7.87 -16.18
CA ASN A 132 -18.77 -6.80 -15.91
C ASN A 132 -19.14 -6.62 -14.42
N GLY A 133 -18.34 -7.14 -13.49
CA GLY A 133 -18.52 -6.99 -12.06
C GLY A 133 -18.13 -5.61 -11.54
N PRO A 134 -18.37 -5.34 -10.25
CA PRO A 134 -17.94 -4.10 -9.63
C PRO A 134 -16.41 -3.96 -9.69
N ILE A 135 -15.97 -2.71 -9.68
CA ILE A 135 -14.55 -2.37 -9.74
C ILE A 135 -13.98 -2.39 -8.32
N ASN A 136 -12.88 -3.11 -8.15
CA ASN A 136 -12.10 -3.16 -6.93
C ASN A 136 -10.74 -2.52 -7.15
N GLN A 137 -10.12 -2.05 -6.07
CA GLN A 137 -8.83 -1.40 -6.10
C GLN A 137 -8.05 -1.74 -4.84
N ILE A 138 -6.77 -2.07 -5.02
CA ILE A 138 -5.82 -2.26 -3.92
C ILE A 138 -4.64 -1.35 -4.18
N VAL A 139 -4.28 -0.54 -3.19
CA VAL A 139 -3.13 0.35 -3.25
C VAL A 139 -2.21 0.05 -2.08
N ALA A 140 -0.91 0.01 -2.34
CA ALA A 140 0.11 -0.19 -1.33
C ALA A 140 1.23 0.85 -1.46
N HIS A 141 1.76 1.27 -0.33
CA HIS A 141 3.03 1.98 -0.26
C HIS A 141 4.14 1.01 0.11
N ILE A 142 5.29 1.19 -0.54
CA ILE A 142 6.46 0.34 -0.36
C ILE A 142 7.73 1.16 -0.18
N LYS A 143 8.68 0.61 0.57
CA LYS A 143 10.06 1.11 0.64
C LYS A 143 11.03 0.05 0.17
N MET A 144 11.95 0.41 -0.72
CA MET A 144 12.99 -0.47 -1.21
C MET A 144 14.27 -0.25 -0.41
N LYS A 145 14.70 -1.27 0.32
CA LYS A 145 15.83 -1.22 1.27
C LYS A 145 17.17 -1.59 0.63
N ASN A 146 17.15 -2.12 -0.60
CA ASN A 146 18.37 -2.48 -1.31
C ASN A 146 19.26 -1.25 -1.61
N ARG A 147 20.58 -1.44 -1.62
CA ARG A 147 21.56 -0.37 -1.86
C ARG A 147 21.68 0.05 -3.33
N SER A 148 21.45 -0.85 -4.27
CA SER A 148 21.61 -0.60 -5.71
C SER A 148 20.26 -0.47 -6.39
N ASN A 149 20.18 0.45 -7.36
CA ASN A 149 18.93 0.69 -8.11
C ASN A 149 18.47 -0.56 -8.86
N SER A 150 19.39 -1.39 -9.37
CA SER A 150 19.03 -2.66 -10.04
C SER A 150 18.30 -3.62 -9.10
N LEU A 151 18.77 -3.77 -7.85
CA LEU A 151 18.14 -4.66 -6.87
C LEU A 151 16.81 -4.09 -6.35
N GLN A 152 16.68 -2.75 -6.30
CA GLN A 152 15.42 -2.07 -5.97
C GLN A 152 14.36 -2.33 -7.06
N ARG A 153 14.74 -2.17 -8.33
CA ARG A 153 13.92 -2.46 -9.51
C ARG A 153 13.45 -3.92 -9.53
N GLU A 154 14.37 -4.86 -9.36
CA GLU A 154 14.04 -6.28 -9.29
C GLU A 154 13.03 -6.58 -8.17
N ALA A 155 13.27 -6.06 -6.96
CA ALA A 155 12.35 -6.26 -5.83
C ALA A 155 10.96 -5.66 -6.10
N LEU A 156 10.91 -4.47 -6.71
CA LEU A 156 9.66 -3.83 -7.14
C LEU A 156 8.88 -4.72 -8.12
N GLY A 157 9.58 -5.28 -9.12
CA GLY A 157 8.98 -6.21 -10.08
C GLY A 157 8.36 -7.43 -9.41
N ILE A 158 9.05 -8.01 -8.43
CA ILE A 158 8.56 -9.18 -7.67
C ILE A 158 7.31 -8.81 -6.86
N VAL A 159 7.33 -7.70 -6.11
CA VAL A 159 6.15 -7.27 -5.32
C VAL A 159 4.95 -6.97 -6.23
N GLY A 160 5.16 -6.33 -7.38
CA GLY A 160 4.07 -6.03 -8.31
C GLY A 160 3.41 -7.29 -8.89
N VAL A 161 4.20 -8.32 -9.24
CA VAL A 161 3.66 -9.62 -9.65
C VAL A 161 2.91 -10.28 -8.51
N ASN A 162 3.47 -10.27 -7.30
CA ASN A 162 2.82 -10.84 -6.12
C ASN A 162 1.49 -10.13 -5.82
N LEU A 163 1.42 -8.81 -5.97
CA LEU A 163 0.19 -8.03 -5.76
C LEU A 163 -0.91 -8.43 -6.75
N ILE A 164 -0.58 -8.51 -8.04
CA ILE A 164 -1.55 -8.92 -9.08
C ILE A 164 -1.98 -10.38 -8.84
N HIS A 165 -1.04 -11.26 -8.54
CA HIS A 165 -1.33 -12.67 -8.28
C HIS A 165 -2.22 -12.86 -7.05
N ALA A 166 -1.92 -12.16 -5.95
CA ALA A 166 -2.70 -12.20 -4.72
C ALA A 166 -4.12 -11.66 -4.90
N ALA A 167 -4.29 -10.61 -5.72
CA ALA A 167 -5.61 -10.03 -6.03
C ALA A 167 -6.57 -11.04 -6.66
N TYR A 168 -6.06 -11.99 -7.45
CA TYR A 168 -6.90 -13.02 -8.09
C TYR A 168 -6.94 -14.35 -7.35
N ASN A 169 -5.92 -14.69 -6.56
CA ASN A 169 -5.79 -16.03 -5.96
C ASN A 169 -5.97 -16.07 -4.44
N HIS A 170 -5.85 -14.93 -3.75
CA HIS A 170 -5.80 -14.88 -2.28
C HIS A 170 -6.75 -13.86 -1.65
N ILE A 171 -7.63 -13.23 -2.43
CA ILE A 171 -8.51 -12.17 -1.94
C ILE A 171 -9.47 -12.64 -0.83
N GLU A 172 -9.95 -13.89 -0.90
CA GLU A 172 -10.82 -14.52 0.10
C GLU A 172 -10.09 -14.87 1.42
N ASN A 173 -8.75 -14.86 1.42
CA ASN A 173 -7.93 -15.09 2.61
C ASN A 173 -6.95 -13.92 2.79
N PRO A 174 -7.38 -12.83 3.47
CA PRO A 174 -6.57 -11.64 3.62
C PRO A 174 -5.23 -11.88 4.36
N GLU A 175 -5.13 -12.92 5.20
CA GLU A 175 -3.85 -13.29 5.80
C GLU A 175 -2.85 -13.81 4.77
N GLN A 176 -3.31 -14.76 3.96
CA GLN A 176 -2.50 -15.32 2.90
C GLN A 176 -2.17 -14.27 1.84
N PHE A 177 -3.10 -13.36 1.54
CA PHE A 177 -2.86 -12.21 0.68
C PHE A 177 -1.62 -11.43 1.16
N ILE A 178 -1.63 -10.97 2.41
CA ILE A 178 -0.55 -10.15 2.97
C ILE A 178 0.79 -10.88 2.97
N LEU A 179 0.80 -12.16 3.38
CA LEU A 179 2.02 -12.98 3.39
C LEU A 179 2.57 -13.21 1.98
N SER A 180 1.71 -13.37 0.98
CA SER A 180 2.13 -13.63 -0.40
C SER A 180 2.78 -12.44 -1.10
N LEU A 181 2.60 -11.20 -0.60
CA LEU A 181 3.19 -9.98 -1.18
C LEU A 181 4.72 -10.00 -1.17
N ILE A 182 5.32 -10.71 -0.20
CA ILE A 182 6.77 -10.86 -0.05
C ILE A 182 7.29 -12.20 -0.54
N ASP A 183 6.48 -12.99 -1.25
CA ASP A 183 6.97 -14.26 -1.81
C ASP A 183 8.18 -14.02 -2.72
N ASN A 184 9.18 -14.88 -2.59
CA ASN A 184 10.48 -14.76 -3.27
C ASN A 184 11.29 -13.50 -2.91
N LEU A 185 10.99 -12.86 -1.76
CA LEU A 185 11.75 -11.73 -1.22
C LEU A 185 12.18 -11.95 0.23
N ASP A 186 13.38 -11.49 0.55
CA ASP A 186 13.83 -11.35 1.93
C ASP A 186 13.26 -10.05 2.53
N LEU A 187 12.83 -10.09 3.79
CA LEU A 187 12.26 -8.94 4.53
C LEU A 187 13.21 -7.73 4.62
N SER A 188 14.51 -7.94 4.42
CA SER A 188 15.50 -6.86 4.36
C SER A 188 15.51 -6.10 3.04
N ARG A 189 14.80 -6.58 1.99
CA ARG A 189 14.76 -5.94 0.66
C ARG A 189 13.64 -4.94 0.50
N ILE A 190 12.47 -5.21 1.09
CA ILE A 190 11.23 -4.42 0.93
C ILE A 190 10.58 -4.20 2.28
N GLU A 191 9.91 -3.06 2.43
CA GLU A 191 8.91 -2.80 3.46
C GLU A 191 7.58 -2.51 2.75
N ILE A 192 6.49 -3.09 3.25
CA ILE A 192 5.13 -2.73 2.84
C ILE A 192 4.52 -2.04 4.05
N ASP A 193 4.53 -0.71 4.06
CA ASP A 193 4.17 0.10 5.22
C ASP A 193 2.75 0.63 5.20
N MET A 194 2.06 0.50 4.07
CA MET A 194 0.64 0.80 3.97
C MET A 194 -0.01 -0.08 2.90
N ILE A 195 -1.23 -0.52 3.17
CA ILE A 195 -2.10 -1.16 2.18
C ILE A 195 -3.55 -0.75 2.42
N ASP A 196 -4.28 -0.54 1.33
CA ASP A 196 -5.69 -0.17 1.33
C ASP A 196 -6.46 -1.00 0.30
N PHE A 197 -7.58 -1.57 0.74
CA PHE A 197 -8.51 -2.32 -0.10
C PHE A 197 -9.79 -1.49 -0.26
N GLN A 198 -10.25 -1.34 -1.50
CA GLN A 198 -11.43 -0.56 -1.86
C GLN A 198 -12.26 -1.32 -2.91
N GLY A 199 -13.58 -1.20 -2.85
CA GLY A 199 -14.48 -1.82 -3.82
C GLY A 199 -15.61 -2.59 -3.15
N GLU A 200 -16.68 -2.85 -3.92
CA GLU A 200 -17.87 -3.53 -3.42
C GLU A 200 -17.54 -4.95 -2.94
N ASP A 201 -16.73 -5.69 -3.71
CA ASP A 201 -16.38 -7.07 -3.36
C ASP A 201 -15.43 -7.12 -2.14
N LEU A 202 -14.76 -6.02 -1.80
CA LEU A 202 -13.74 -5.96 -0.75
C LEU A 202 -14.26 -5.38 0.57
N LYS A 203 -15.55 -5.04 0.68
CA LYS A 203 -16.15 -4.46 1.90
C LYS A 203 -16.00 -5.32 3.16
N HIS A 204 -15.82 -6.62 2.99
CA HIS A 204 -15.61 -7.56 4.08
C HIS A 204 -14.19 -7.50 4.68
N ILE A 205 -13.26 -6.80 4.02
CA ILE A 205 -11.87 -6.62 4.46
C ILE A 205 -11.76 -5.33 5.27
N ASP A 206 -11.39 -5.43 6.55
CA ASP A 206 -11.07 -4.25 7.37
C ASP A 206 -9.60 -3.85 7.16
N ASN A 207 -9.36 -2.67 6.55
CA ASN A 207 -8.02 -2.16 6.27
C ASN A 207 -7.18 -1.93 7.53
N ARG A 208 -7.80 -1.72 8.69
CA ARG A 208 -7.10 -1.60 9.98
C ARG A 208 -6.50 -2.93 10.39
N LEU A 209 -7.25 -4.02 10.22
CA LEU A 209 -6.75 -5.38 10.44
C LEU A 209 -5.63 -5.71 9.45
N MET A 210 -5.72 -5.28 8.20
CA MET A 210 -4.66 -5.52 7.21
C MET A 210 -3.37 -4.80 7.59
N SER A 211 -3.47 -3.53 7.99
CA SER A 211 -2.34 -2.75 8.46
C SER A 211 -1.70 -3.33 9.72
N LEU A 212 -2.53 -3.85 10.63
CA LEU A 212 -2.05 -4.56 11.80
C LEU A 212 -1.32 -5.86 11.44
N LYS A 213 -1.83 -6.62 10.47
CA LYS A 213 -1.14 -7.82 9.96
C LYS A 213 0.21 -7.47 9.33
N LEU A 214 0.36 -6.30 8.69
CA LEU A 214 1.68 -5.84 8.23
C LEU A 214 2.66 -5.67 9.40
N VAL A 215 2.23 -5.06 10.50
CA VAL A 215 3.07 -4.87 11.69
C VAL A 215 3.38 -6.20 12.38
N ALA A 216 2.38 -7.06 12.57
CA ALA A 216 2.51 -8.37 13.21
C ALA A 216 3.48 -9.29 12.46
N ASN A 217 3.43 -9.28 11.12
CA ASN A 217 4.32 -10.07 10.26
C ASN A 217 5.65 -9.37 9.96
N ARG A 218 5.96 -8.25 10.63
CA ARG A 218 7.21 -7.48 10.48
C ARG A 218 7.45 -6.99 9.04
N LEU A 219 6.37 -6.81 8.27
CA LEU A 219 6.40 -6.20 6.94
C LEU A 219 6.57 -4.69 7.03
N THR A 220 6.17 -4.10 8.16
CA THR A 220 6.45 -2.72 8.55
C THR A 220 6.62 -2.62 10.06
N ASN A 221 7.22 -1.53 10.51
CA ASN A 221 7.42 -1.27 11.93
C ASN A 221 6.25 -0.53 12.57
N ALA A 222 5.41 0.15 11.77
CA ALA A 222 4.28 0.88 12.29
C ALA A 222 3.15 1.05 11.28
N ALA A 223 1.92 1.14 11.79
CA ALA A 223 0.71 1.47 11.05
C ALA A 223 0.00 2.63 11.76
N LEU A 224 -0.58 3.56 10.99
CA LEU A 224 -1.26 4.74 11.53
C LEU A 224 -2.71 4.76 11.08
N PHE A 225 -3.61 5.00 12.02
CA PHE A 225 -5.03 5.14 11.78
C PHE A 225 -5.48 6.56 12.08
N SER A 226 -6.29 7.13 11.20
CA SER A 226 -6.95 8.40 11.43
C SER A 226 -8.02 8.28 12.54
N PRO A 227 -8.53 9.40 13.07
CA PRO A 227 -9.67 9.38 13.99
C PRO A 227 -10.94 8.76 13.39
N ASP A 228 -11.10 8.79 12.07
CA ASP A 228 -12.23 8.18 11.34
C ASP A 228 -11.99 6.71 10.93
N GLY A 229 -10.93 6.06 11.42
CA GLY A 229 -10.70 4.64 11.14
C GLY A 229 -9.98 4.32 9.84
N LYS A 230 -9.56 5.32 9.07
CA LYS A 230 -8.83 5.13 7.81
C LYS A 230 -7.35 4.91 8.05
N VAL A 231 -6.74 4.09 7.19
CA VAL A 231 -5.29 3.88 7.21
C VAL A 231 -4.60 5.10 6.61
N LEU A 232 -3.56 5.59 7.28
CA LEU A 232 -2.79 6.74 6.86
C LEU A 232 -1.32 6.34 6.62
N HIS A 233 -0.73 6.88 5.57
CA HIS A 233 0.72 6.78 5.38
C HIS A 233 1.44 7.78 6.31
N VAL A 234 2.25 7.24 7.23
CA VAL A 234 2.89 8.00 8.33
C VAL A 234 3.69 9.19 7.82
N ALA A 235 4.50 9.01 6.78
CA ALA A 235 5.39 10.06 6.30
C ALA A 235 4.63 11.25 5.71
N ASP A 236 3.45 11.02 5.11
CA ASP A 236 2.61 12.10 4.58
C ASP A 236 1.94 12.90 5.71
N VAL A 237 1.55 12.24 6.79
CA VAL A 237 0.97 12.91 7.97
C VAL A 237 1.99 13.77 8.70
N LEU A 238 3.22 13.27 8.85
CA LEU A 238 4.31 13.94 9.55
C LEU A 238 5.04 15.01 8.72
N PHE A 239 4.74 15.12 7.43
CA PHE A 239 5.50 15.97 6.53
C PHE A 239 5.51 17.44 6.99
N LYS A 240 6.69 17.92 7.42
CA LYS A 240 6.93 19.28 7.95
C LYS A 240 6.07 19.66 9.17
N LYS A 241 5.57 18.67 9.92
CA LYS A 241 4.80 18.90 11.14
C LYS A 241 5.55 18.38 12.37
N PRO A 242 5.57 19.12 13.49
CA PRO A 242 6.08 18.61 14.76
C PRO A 242 5.22 17.45 15.25
N LEU A 243 5.81 16.52 15.99
CA LEU A 243 5.12 15.35 16.54
C LEU A 243 5.09 15.43 18.06
N VAL A 244 3.90 15.23 18.63
CA VAL A 244 3.70 14.83 20.03
C VAL A 244 3.28 13.37 20.03
N LEU A 245 4.09 12.51 20.65
CA LEU A 245 3.81 11.08 20.75
C LEU A 245 3.50 10.73 22.20
N LEU A 246 2.31 10.18 22.46
CA LEU A 246 1.97 9.60 23.74
C LEU A 246 1.89 8.08 23.59
N ARG A 247 2.89 7.36 24.11
CA ARG A 247 2.89 5.90 24.23
C ARG A 247 2.17 5.49 25.50
N GLY A 248 1.32 4.47 25.44
CA GLY A 248 0.65 3.90 26.61
C GLY A 248 -0.09 2.61 26.31
N SER A 249 -0.43 1.86 27.34
CA SER A 249 -1.29 0.66 27.21
C SER A 249 -2.77 1.02 27.03
N PHE A 250 -3.16 2.24 27.46
CA PHE A 250 -4.49 2.82 27.35
C PHE A 250 -5.64 1.93 27.85
N SER A 251 -5.38 1.15 28.91
CA SER A 251 -6.33 0.21 29.50
C SER A 251 -6.55 0.51 31.00
N PRO A 252 -7.38 1.51 31.37
CA PRO A 252 -8.19 2.38 30.51
C PRO A 252 -7.49 3.70 30.12
N VAL A 253 -8.12 4.45 29.21
CA VAL A 253 -7.80 5.87 29.00
C VAL A 253 -8.25 6.68 30.22
N THR A 254 -7.39 7.56 30.74
CA THR A 254 -7.67 8.40 31.91
C THR A 254 -7.46 9.88 31.60
N ASN A 255 -7.97 10.77 32.45
CA ASN A 255 -7.77 12.22 32.33
C ASN A 255 -6.27 12.61 32.39
N ILE A 256 -5.43 11.79 33.03
CA ILE A 256 -3.98 12.00 33.05
C ILE A 256 -3.42 12.00 31.62
N HIS A 257 -3.89 11.11 30.74
CA HIS A 257 -3.45 11.09 29.35
C HIS A 257 -3.84 12.39 28.61
N VAL A 258 -5.05 12.89 28.84
CA VAL A 258 -5.54 14.14 28.24
C VAL A 258 -4.73 15.33 28.72
N ASP A 259 -4.45 15.41 30.03
CA ASP A 259 -3.64 16.46 30.63
C ASP A 259 -2.19 16.44 30.14
N MET A 260 -1.61 15.24 29.96
CA MET A 260 -0.28 15.06 29.37
C MET A 260 -0.21 15.58 27.93
N ILE A 261 -1.19 15.21 27.08
CA ILE A 261 -1.27 15.72 25.70
C ILE A 261 -1.40 17.24 25.70
N GLY A 262 -2.31 17.78 26.51
CA GLY A 262 -2.53 19.22 26.61
C GLY A 262 -1.29 19.99 27.05
N SER A 263 -0.55 19.45 28.02
CA SER A 263 0.70 20.04 28.51
C SER A 263 1.82 19.98 27.48
N ALA A 264 2.00 18.84 26.80
CA ALA A 264 2.98 18.68 25.74
C ALA A 264 2.70 19.62 24.55
N LEU A 265 1.42 19.73 24.14
CA LEU A 265 1.01 20.64 23.07
C LEU A 265 1.31 22.11 23.41
N LYS A 266 1.07 22.54 24.66
CA LYS A 266 1.39 23.90 25.10
C LYS A 266 2.88 24.22 24.94
N GLU A 267 3.75 23.29 25.31
CA GLU A 267 5.21 23.49 25.17
C GLU A 267 5.67 23.43 23.71
N VAL A 268 5.19 22.46 22.92
CA VAL A 268 5.57 22.32 21.51
C VAL A 268 5.11 23.52 20.68
N LYS A 269 3.93 24.08 20.97
CA LYS A 269 3.41 25.28 20.28
C LYS A 269 4.20 26.56 20.56
N LYS A 270 4.95 26.64 21.68
CA LYS A 270 5.81 27.81 21.96
C LYS A 270 7.00 27.89 21.01
N THR A 271 7.49 26.74 20.55
CA THR A 271 8.76 26.63 19.80
C THR A 271 8.55 26.36 18.31
N ASN A 272 7.34 25.98 17.89
CA ASN A 272 7.04 25.62 16.52
C ASN A 272 6.00 26.55 15.89
N LYS A 273 6.22 26.90 14.61
CA LYS A 273 5.30 27.73 13.80
C LYS A 273 4.19 26.93 13.15
N THR A 274 4.34 25.62 13.04
CA THR A 274 3.39 24.71 12.41
C THR A 274 2.63 23.94 13.48
N GLU A 275 1.35 23.65 13.20
CA GLU A 275 0.51 22.92 14.14
C GLU A 275 1.06 21.49 14.33
N PRO A 276 1.34 21.07 15.58
CA PRO A 276 1.83 19.74 15.86
C PRO A 276 0.75 18.69 15.62
N VAL A 277 1.18 17.49 15.23
CA VAL A 277 0.32 16.30 15.17
C VAL A 277 0.51 15.51 16.46
N VAL A 278 -0.59 15.03 17.03
CA VAL A 278 -0.58 14.15 18.20
C VAL A 278 -0.81 12.72 17.72
N PHE A 279 0.08 11.80 18.08
CA PHE A 279 -0.13 10.37 17.91
C PHE A 279 -0.29 9.70 19.27
N LEU A 280 -1.31 8.86 19.38
CA LEU A 280 -1.48 7.93 20.50
C LEU A 280 -0.89 6.58 20.06
N GLU A 281 0.14 6.12 20.74
CA GLU A 281 0.87 4.94 20.32
C GLU A 281 0.62 3.74 21.24
N LEU A 282 0.19 2.64 20.61
CA LEU A 282 0.07 1.32 21.21
C LEU A 282 1.20 0.44 20.67
N ASN A 283 1.91 -0.20 21.59
CA ASN A 283 2.89 -1.20 21.19
C ASN A 283 2.19 -2.52 20.88
N ILE A 284 2.57 -3.18 19.79
CA ILE A 284 1.98 -4.47 19.40
C ILE A 284 2.21 -5.56 20.45
N HIS A 285 3.28 -5.48 21.24
CA HIS A 285 3.56 -6.43 22.31
C HIS A 285 2.55 -6.32 23.47
N ASP A 286 1.97 -5.14 23.71
CA ASP A 286 0.92 -4.95 24.72
C ASP A 286 -0.45 -5.50 24.27
N LEU A 287 -0.54 -5.92 23.01
CA LEU A 287 -1.73 -6.49 22.37
C LEU A 287 -1.63 -8.01 22.19
N ILE A 288 -0.46 -8.61 22.46
CA ILE A 288 -0.25 -10.06 22.40
C ILE A 288 -0.45 -10.63 23.81
N GLN A 289 -1.52 -11.41 24.00
CA GLN A 289 -1.79 -12.10 25.27
C GLN A 289 -1.61 -13.61 25.06
N ASP A 290 -0.79 -14.27 25.90
CA ASP A 290 -0.48 -15.71 25.82
C ASP A 290 0.00 -16.20 24.43
N GLY A 291 0.74 -15.34 23.72
CA GLY A 291 1.26 -15.63 22.38
C GLY A 291 0.20 -15.63 21.27
N LYS A 292 -1.05 -15.28 21.58
CA LYS A 292 -2.14 -15.14 20.60
C LYS A 292 -2.54 -13.68 20.45
N PHE A 293 -2.62 -13.25 19.20
CA PHE A 293 -3.09 -11.92 18.87
C PHE A 293 -4.62 -11.90 18.88
N ASN A 294 -5.23 -11.04 19.71
CA ASN A 294 -6.68 -10.87 19.76
C ASN A 294 -7.12 -9.67 18.91
N ASN A 295 -7.56 -9.95 17.68
CA ASN A 295 -8.02 -8.92 16.73
C ASN A 295 -9.16 -8.06 17.29
N SER A 296 -10.08 -8.62 18.07
CA SER A 296 -11.23 -7.89 18.61
C SER A 296 -10.81 -6.90 19.69
N ASN A 297 -9.98 -7.33 20.64
CA ASN A 297 -9.43 -6.47 21.69
C ASN A 297 -8.65 -5.29 21.09
N PHE A 298 -7.90 -5.55 20.03
CA PHE A 298 -7.22 -4.51 19.28
C PHE A 298 -8.17 -3.45 18.71
N LEU A 299 -9.19 -3.87 17.95
CA LEU A 299 -10.12 -2.94 17.33
C LEU A 299 -10.85 -2.09 18.37
N GLU A 300 -11.29 -2.70 19.47
CA GLU A 300 -11.93 -1.99 20.59
C GLU A 300 -11.01 -0.92 21.19
N ARG A 301 -9.72 -1.22 21.39
CA ARG A 301 -8.75 -0.24 21.92
C ARG A 301 -8.50 0.90 20.94
N VAL A 302 -8.38 0.59 19.64
CA VAL A 302 -8.22 1.62 18.61
C VAL A 302 -9.46 2.51 18.55
N ASP A 303 -10.66 1.93 18.57
CA ASP A 303 -11.92 2.67 18.55
C ASP A 303 -12.04 3.62 19.76
N VAL A 304 -11.69 3.15 20.97
CA VAL A 304 -11.66 3.98 22.18
C VAL A 304 -10.68 5.15 22.03
N LEU A 305 -9.47 4.90 21.53
CA LEU A 305 -8.47 5.96 21.36
C LEU A 305 -8.86 6.97 20.27
N GLN A 306 -9.54 6.52 19.22
CA GLN A 306 -10.05 7.37 18.16
C GLN A 306 -11.09 8.37 18.67
N THR A 307 -11.83 8.05 19.75
CA THR A 307 -12.76 9.00 20.38
C THR A 307 -12.09 10.25 20.94
N LEU A 308 -10.77 10.20 21.20
CA LEU A 308 -9.98 11.37 21.61
C LEU A 308 -9.67 12.33 20.45
N GLY A 309 -10.06 11.98 19.21
CA GLY A 309 -9.86 12.82 18.03
C GLY A 309 -8.41 12.86 17.51
N HIS A 310 -7.57 11.92 17.95
CA HIS A 310 -6.17 11.84 17.55
C HIS A 310 -5.88 10.57 16.75
N PRO A 311 -4.97 10.63 15.75
CA PRO A 311 -4.48 9.43 15.08
C PRO A 311 -3.85 8.42 16.05
N VAL A 312 -4.09 7.14 15.78
CA VAL A 312 -3.58 6.01 16.58
C VAL A 312 -2.47 5.32 15.81
N LEU A 313 -1.28 5.27 16.40
CA LEU A 313 -0.10 4.59 15.87
C LEU A 313 0.02 3.22 16.53
N ILE A 314 0.12 2.16 15.74
CA ILE A 314 0.50 0.84 16.23
C ILE A 314 1.92 0.58 15.81
N SER A 315 2.77 0.20 16.75
CA SER A 315 4.19 0.01 16.44
C SER A 315 4.79 -1.24 17.05
N ASN A 316 5.92 -1.66 16.47
CA ASN A 316 6.77 -2.73 16.97
C ASN A 316 8.10 -2.18 17.53
N PHE A 317 8.15 -0.90 17.93
CA PHE A 317 9.38 -0.28 18.42
C PHE A 317 9.62 -0.62 19.89
N PHE A 318 10.74 -1.28 20.18
CA PHE A 318 11.31 -1.35 21.53
C PHE A 318 11.95 0.01 21.86
N LEU A 319 11.49 0.65 22.92
CA LEU A 319 12.17 1.82 23.50
C LEU A 319 13.15 1.34 24.57
#